data_AF-A0A350D056-F1
#
_entry.id   AF-A0A350D056-F1
#
_cell.length_a   1.000
_cell.length_b   1.000
_cell.length_c   1.000
_cell.angle_alpha   90.00
_cell.angle_beta   90.00
_cell.angle_gamma   90.00
#
_symmetry.space_group_name_H-M   'P 1'
#
loop_
_entity.id
_entity.type
_entity.pdbx_description
1 polymer ?
#
loop_
_entity_poly.entity_id
_entity_poly.type
_entity_poly.pdbx_seq_one_letter_code
_entity_poly.pdbx_strand_id
1 'polypeptide(L)'
;MVLHPLFAYPTLILALVVFGLQIASILKSKSIPRYALYLNGLLVVFTLLSVVFGFGVSNVPLVQSKEPFIWGFPHKWNGILLFIFSVLNFIVFWFKGEGVGRKMVLLPAIGLLITLFQLFTGWMLRLVFFS
;
A
#
# COMPACT_ATOMS: atom_id res chain seq x y z
N MET A 1 -10.14 9.94 -14.61
CA MET A 1 -8.77 10.49 -14.52
C MET A 1 -8.49 11.19 -13.17
N VAL A 2 -9.42 11.97 -12.58
CA VAL A 2 -9.18 12.69 -11.30
C VAL A 2 -9.20 11.79 -10.05
N LEU A 3 -10.00 10.72 -10.07
CA LEU A 3 -10.18 9.85 -8.90
C LEU A 3 -8.94 9.02 -8.55
N HIS A 4 -8.13 8.63 -9.53
CA HIS A 4 -6.96 7.77 -9.24
C HIS A 4 -5.90 8.49 -8.38
N PRO A 5 -5.45 9.72 -8.70
CA PRO A 5 -4.59 10.50 -7.81
C PRO A 5 -5.18 10.73 -6.42
N LEU A 6 -6.50 10.93 -6.33
CA LEU A 6 -7.21 11.15 -5.07
C LEU A 6 -7.11 9.96 -4.13
N PHE A 7 -6.99 8.74 -4.64
CA PHE A 7 -6.81 7.55 -3.80
C PHE A 7 -5.36 7.09 -3.73
N ALA A 8 -4.57 7.22 -4.80
CA ALA A 8 -3.19 6.73 -4.85
C ALA A 8 -2.27 7.43 -3.84
N TYR A 9 -2.25 8.78 -3.82
CA TYR A 9 -1.36 9.51 -2.90
C TYR A 9 -1.79 9.35 -1.43
N PRO A 10 -3.08 9.49 -1.07
CA PRO A 10 -3.50 9.25 0.31
C PRO A 10 -3.29 7.81 0.76
N THR A 11 -3.44 6.83 -0.14
CA THR A 11 -3.13 5.42 0.18
C THR A 11 -1.67 5.25 0.57
N LEU A 12 -0.74 5.83 -0.19
CA LEU A 12 0.69 5.75 0.11
C LEU A 12 1.04 6.45 1.42
N ILE A 13 0.51 7.65 1.66
CA ILE A 13 0.73 8.38 2.92
C ILE A 13 0.19 7.58 4.09
N LEU A 14 -1.04 7.06 3.97
CA LEU A 14 -1.67 6.25 5.01
C LEU A 14 -0.88 4.95 5.25
N ALA A 15 -0.37 4.30 4.21
CA ALA A 15 0.46 3.10 4.33
C ALA A 15 1.75 3.36 5.12
N LEU A 16 2.45 4.46 4.80
CA LEU A 16 3.65 4.88 5.53
C LEU A 16 3.34 5.11 7.02
N VAL A 17 2.24 5.79 7.32
CA VAL A 17 1.81 6.04 8.71
C VAL A 17 1.45 4.75 9.43
N VAL A 18 0.63 3.87 8.82
CA VAL A 18 0.19 2.61 9.43
C VAL A 18 1.38 1.70 9.73
N PHE A 19 2.21 1.42 8.74
CA PHE A 19 3.36 0.53 8.93
C PHE A 19 4.39 1.14 9.88
N GLY A 20 4.63 2.45 9.80
CA GLY A 20 5.51 3.17 10.73
C GLY A 20 5.02 3.10 12.18
N LEU A 21 3.72 3.33 12.41
CA LEU A 21 3.10 3.23 13.74
C LEU A 21 3.16 1.80 14.29
N GLN A 22 2.90 0.80 13.46
CA GLN A 22 2.97 -0.61 13.87
C GLN A 22 4.41 -1.01 14.23
N ILE A 23 5.41 -0.62 13.43
CA ILE A 23 6.83 -0.83 13.75
C ILE A 23 7.18 -0.19 15.09
N ALA A 24 6.88 1.11 15.25
CA ALA A 24 7.19 1.86 16.47
C ALA A 24 6.52 1.23 17.71
N SER A 25 5.27 0.81 17.59
CA SER A 25 4.52 0.18 18.67
C SER A 25 5.10 -1.18 19.07
N ILE A 26 5.45 -2.04 18.10
CA ILE A 26 6.08 -3.34 18.39
C ILE A 26 7.42 -3.15 19.09
N LEU A 27 8.25 -2.21 18.61
CA LEU A 27 9.58 -1.97 19.18
C LEU A 27 9.50 -1.39 20.60
N LYS A 28 8.55 -0.47 20.86
CA LYS A 28 8.40 0.22 22.15
C LYS A 28 7.64 -0.59 23.19
N SER A 29 6.49 -1.15 22.84
CA SER A 29 5.55 -1.75 23.80
C SER A 29 5.24 -3.22 23.57
N LYS A 30 5.81 -3.85 22.52
CA LYS A 30 5.51 -5.26 22.15
C LYS A 30 4.01 -5.52 21.99
N SER A 31 3.28 -4.50 21.57
CA SER A 31 1.84 -4.52 21.37
C SER A 31 1.47 -3.63 20.19
N ILE A 32 0.29 -3.87 19.62
CA ILE A 32 -0.29 -3.01 18.59
C ILE A 32 -1.50 -2.32 19.20
N PRO A 33 -1.51 -0.98 19.31
CA PRO A 33 -2.66 -0.26 19.85
C PRO A 33 -3.84 -0.32 18.87
N ARG A 34 -5.07 -0.26 19.40
CA ARG A 34 -6.30 -0.38 18.59
C ARG A 34 -6.39 0.66 17.46
N TYR A 35 -5.91 1.88 17.68
CA TYR A 35 -5.92 2.91 16.63
C TYR A 35 -5.04 2.52 15.42
N ALA A 36 -3.91 1.83 15.62
CA ALA A 36 -3.07 1.37 14.53
C ALA A 36 -3.73 0.24 13.74
N LEU A 37 -4.56 -0.59 14.39
CA LEU A 37 -5.41 -1.58 13.73
C LEU A 37 -6.54 -0.92 12.94
N TYR A 38 -7.22 0.07 13.50
CA TYR A 38 -8.28 0.80 12.80
C TYR A 38 -7.74 1.54 11.57
N LEU A 39 -6.57 2.17 11.68
CA LEU A 39 -5.90 2.78 10.53
C LEU A 39 -5.48 1.75 9.49
N ASN A 40 -5.08 0.54 9.88
CA ASN A 40 -4.84 -0.54 8.93
C ASN A 40 -6.14 -0.99 8.25
N GLY A 41 -7.27 -1.06 8.97
CA GLY A 41 -8.57 -1.31 8.37
C GLY A 41 -8.93 -0.25 7.32
N LEU A 42 -8.70 1.03 7.62
CA LEU A 42 -8.85 2.13 6.67
C LEU A 42 -7.90 1.97 5.47
N LEU A 43 -6.65 1.57 5.70
CA LEU A 43 -5.67 1.30 4.66
C LEU A 43 -6.13 0.19 3.71
N VAL A 44 -6.78 -0.86 4.21
CA VAL A 44 -7.35 -1.92 3.37
C VAL A 44 -8.41 -1.35 2.42
N VAL A 45 -9.30 -0.48 2.91
CA VAL A 45 -10.31 0.16 2.07
C VAL A 45 -9.65 1.07 1.02
N PHE A 46 -8.68 1.90 1.43
CA PHE A 46 -7.99 2.82 0.54
C PHE A 46 -7.17 2.11 -0.54
N THR A 47 -6.44 1.05 -0.18
CA THR A 47 -5.70 0.22 -1.14
C THR A 47 -6.62 -0.47 -2.13
N LEU A 48 -7.78 -0.99 -1.70
CA LEU A 48 -8.79 -1.53 -2.60
C LEU A 48 -9.29 -0.48 -3.60
N LEU A 49 -9.67 0.71 -3.13
CA LEU A 49 -10.14 1.80 -4.00
C LEU A 49 -9.03 2.23 -4.96
N SER A 50 -7.79 2.37 -4.49
CA SER A 50 -6.64 2.73 -5.34
C SER A 50 -6.40 1.72 -6.44
N VAL A 51 -6.53 0.41 -6.15
CA VAL A 51 -6.41 -0.66 -7.15
C VAL A 51 -7.55 -0.58 -8.16
N VAL A 52 -8.81 -0.50 -7.72
CA VAL A 52 -9.99 -0.43 -8.59
C VAL A 52 -9.92 0.78 -9.52
N PHE A 53 -9.66 1.97 -8.99
CA PHE A 53 -9.53 3.18 -9.81
C PHE A 53 -8.24 3.19 -10.65
N GLY A 54 -7.19 2.49 -10.22
CA GLY A 54 -5.96 2.30 -10.98
C GLY A 54 -6.15 1.49 -12.26
N PHE A 55 -6.99 0.44 -12.24
CA PHE A 55 -7.39 -0.28 -13.45
C PHE A 55 -8.11 0.62 -14.47
N GLY A 56 -8.84 1.64 -14.00
CA GLY A 56 -9.43 2.64 -14.88
C GLY A 56 -8.41 3.46 -15.67
N VAL A 57 -7.19 3.64 -15.15
CA VAL A 57 -6.11 4.39 -15.81
C VAL A 57 -5.47 3.59 -16.95
N SER A 58 -5.46 2.26 -16.88
CA SER A 58 -4.95 1.42 -17.98
C SER A 58 -5.79 1.47 -19.26
N ASN A 59 -6.98 2.08 -19.21
CA ASN A 59 -7.83 2.30 -20.39
C ASN A 59 -7.60 3.66 -21.07
N VAL A 60 -6.65 4.46 -20.57
CA VAL A 60 -6.32 5.76 -21.18
C VAL A 60 -5.50 5.53 -22.45
N PRO A 61 -5.90 6.10 -23.62
CA PRO A 61 -5.21 5.85 -24.90
C PRO A 61 -3.70 6.16 -24.86
N LEU A 62 -3.31 7.24 -24.17
CA LEU A 62 -1.90 7.60 -23.99
C LEU A 62 -1.13 6.51 -23.23
N VAL A 63 -1.72 5.94 -22.19
CA VAL A 63 -1.11 4.86 -21.40
C VAL A 63 -1.00 3.58 -22.24
N GLN A 64 -2.06 3.22 -22.97
CA GLN A 64 -2.06 2.06 -23.86
C GLN A 64 -1.05 2.17 -25.01
N SER A 65 -0.85 3.38 -25.54
CA SER A 65 0.10 3.62 -26.64
C SER A 65 1.57 3.44 -26.23
N LYS A 66 1.86 3.56 -24.93
CA LYS A 66 3.21 3.47 -24.35
C LYS A 66 3.43 2.15 -23.62
N GLU A 67 2.36 1.49 -23.17
CA GLU A 67 2.34 0.14 -22.64
C GLU A 67 1.25 -0.71 -23.30
N PRO A 68 1.55 -1.36 -24.44
CA PRO A 68 0.60 -2.28 -25.08
C PRO A 68 0.37 -3.56 -24.27
N PHE A 69 1.14 -3.80 -23.21
CA PHE A 69 1.08 -5.00 -22.40
C PHE A 69 0.54 -4.71 -20.99
N ILE A 70 -0.66 -5.22 -20.69
CA ILE A 70 -1.36 -5.06 -19.39
C ILE A 70 -0.55 -5.56 -18.17
N TRP A 71 0.43 -6.43 -18.40
CA TRP A 71 1.33 -6.98 -17.38
C TRP A 71 2.70 -6.28 -17.34
N GLY A 72 2.93 -5.30 -18.22
CA GLY A 72 4.20 -4.60 -18.38
C GLY A 72 4.59 -3.72 -17.20
N PHE A 73 3.62 -3.20 -16.46
CA PHE A 73 3.88 -2.25 -15.36
C PHE A 73 4.04 -2.91 -13.98
N PRO A 74 5.25 -2.90 -13.38
CA PRO A 74 5.46 -3.35 -12.00
C PRO A 74 4.60 -2.58 -10.99
N HIS A 75 4.29 -1.31 -11.28
CA HIS A 75 3.49 -0.43 -10.42
C HIS A 75 2.07 -0.97 -10.14
N LYS A 76 1.46 -1.61 -11.14
CA LYS A 76 0.11 -2.17 -11.01
C LYS A 76 0.12 -3.39 -10.09
N TRP A 77 1.06 -4.31 -10.33
CA TRP A 77 1.25 -5.50 -9.52
C TRP A 77 1.61 -5.17 -8.08
N ASN A 78 2.45 -4.16 -7.90
CA ASN A 78 2.85 -3.74 -6.57
C ASN A 78 1.71 -3.03 -5.81
N GLY A 79 0.80 -2.35 -6.49
CA GLY A 79 -0.44 -1.84 -5.89
C GLY A 79 -1.36 -2.95 -5.39
N ILE A 80 -1.53 -4.01 -6.19
CA ILE A 80 -2.30 -5.22 -5.79
C ILE A 80 -1.60 -5.93 -4.63
N LEU A 81 -0.27 -6.05 -4.68
CA LEU A 81 0.53 -6.63 -3.61
C LEU A 81 0.34 -5.85 -2.31
N LEU A 82 0.38 -4.52 -2.36
CA LEU A 82 0.15 -3.66 -1.20
C LEU A 82 -1.26 -3.87 -0.61
N PHE A 83 -2.28 -4.03 -1.45
CA PHE A 83 -3.64 -4.35 -0.99
C PHE A 83 -3.68 -5.71 -0.27
N ILE A 84 -3.22 -6.78 -0.93
CA ILE A 84 -3.20 -8.14 -0.35
C ILE A 84 -2.41 -8.14 0.97
N PHE A 85 -1.24 -7.50 0.98
CA PHE A 85 -0.40 -7.40 2.17
C PHE A 85 -1.08 -6.62 3.29
N SER A 86 -1.77 -5.53 2.98
CA SER A 86 -2.51 -4.73 3.98
C SER A 86 -3.63 -5.56 4.63
N VAL A 87 -4.33 -6.40 3.87
CA VAL A 87 -5.35 -7.33 4.37
C VAL A 87 -4.74 -8.39 5.27
N LEU A 88 -3.67 -9.05 4.82
CA LEU A 88 -2.99 -10.09 5.61
C LEU A 88 -2.42 -9.51 6.91
N ASN A 89 -1.78 -8.35 6.84
CA ASN A 89 -1.23 -7.66 8.00
C ASN A 89 -2.33 -7.26 9.00
N PHE A 90 -3.48 -6.77 8.50
CA PHE A 90 -4.65 -6.50 9.33
C PHE A 90 -5.13 -7.76 10.04
N ILE A 91 -5.40 -8.84 9.30
CA ILE A 91 -5.89 -10.12 9.85
C ILE A 91 -4.92 -10.62 10.92
N VAL A 92 -3.63 -10.67 10.60
CA VAL A 92 -2.60 -11.16 11.54
C VAL A 92 -2.62 -10.37 12.84
N PHE A 93 -2.58 -9.04 12.79
CA PHE A 93 -2.54 -8.25 14.04
C PHE A 93 -3.90 -8.13 14.73
N TRP A 94 -5.00 -8.24 14.01
CA TRP A 94 -6.35 -8.24 14.58
C TRP A 94 -6.58 -9.45 15.49
N PHE A 95 -6.17 -10.64 15.05
CA PHE A 95 -6.36 -11.88 15.81
C PHE A 95 -5.25 -12.16 16.82
N LYS A 96 -4.09 -11.49 16.73
CA LYS A 96 -2.96 -11.78 17.62
C LYS A 96 -3.11 -11.23 19.05
N GLY A 97 -4.04 -10.30 19.28
CA GLY A 97 -4.32 -9.76 20.62
C GLY A 97 -3.11 -9.10 21.29
N GLU A 98 -3.04 -9.18 22.62
CA GLU A 98 -1.91 -8.72 23.43
C GLU A 98 -0.78 -9.77 23.41
N GLY A 99 0.48 -9.35 23.20
CA GLY A 99 1.63 -10.26 23.13
C GLY A 99 2.33 -10.33 21.77
N VAL A 100 2.41 -9.21 21.06
CA VAL A 100 3.12 -9.14 19.77
C VAL A 100 4.64 -9.18 20.02
N GLY A 101 5.23 -10.38 19.86
CA GLY A 101 6.68 -10.56 19.99
C GLY A 101 7.47 -9.70 19.00
N ARG A 102 8.68 -9.27 19.38
CA ARG A 102 9.52 -8.34 18.59
C ARG A 102 9.76 -8.80 17.14
N LYS A 103 9.85 -10.10 16.89
CA LYS A 103 10.03 -10.67 15.54
C LYS A 103 8.90 -10.28 14.57
N MET A 104 7.72 -9.94 15.09
CA MET A 104 6.57 -9.50 14.30
C MET A 104 6.78 -8.13 13.65
N VAL A 105 7.82 -7.37 14.02
CA VAL A 105 8.19 -6.12 13.36
C VAL A 105 8.52 -6.31 11.87
N LEU A 106 8.93 -7.53 11.49
CA LEU A 106 9.24 -7.87 10.11
C LEU A 106 8.02 -7.71 9.19
N LEU A 107 6.82 -7.97 9.70
CA LEU A 107 5.60 -7.90 8.89
C LEU A 107 5.31 -6.45 8.44
N PRO A 108 5.14 -5.45 9.34
CA PRO A 108 4.98 -4.07 8.90
C PRO A 108 6.23 -3.50 8.22
N ALA A 109 7.44 -4.00 8.51
CA ALA A 109 8.64 -3.60 7.77
C ALA A 109 8.59 -4.01 6.30
N ILE A 110 8.13 -5.23 5.99
CA ILE A 110 7.90 -5.66 4.60
C ILE A 110 6.81 -4.81 3.95
N GLY A 111 5.71 -4.52 4.66
CA GLY A 111 4.67 -3.61 4.18
C GLY A 111 5.20 -2.22 3.84
N LEU A 112 6.11 -1.69 4.66
CA LEU A 112 6.78 -0.42 4.41
C LEU A 112 7.65 -0.47 3.14
N LEU A 113 8.41 -1.55 2.94
CA LEU A 113 9.22 -1.73 1.72
C LEU A 113 8.36 -1.80 0.46
N ILE A 114 7.24 -2.55 0.50
CA ILE A 114 6.26 -2.61 -0.60
C ILE A 114 5.70 -1.21 -0.91
N THR A 115 5.40 -0.44 0.14
CA THR A 115 4.90 0.94 0.01
C THR A 115 5.93 1.86 -0.65
N LEU A 116 7.20 1.79 -0.25
CA LEU A 116 8.29 2.55 -0.85
C LEU A 116 8.51 2.16 -2.31
N PHE A 117 8.43 0.87 -2.62
CA PHE A 117 8.51 0.38 -4.00
C PHE A 117 7.33 0.88 -4.86
N GLN A 118 6.13 1.01 -4.26
CA GLN A 118 4.96 1.56 -4.95
C GLN A 118 5.14 3.04 -5.28
N LEU A 119 5.65 3.80 -4.31
CA LEU A 119 5.97 5.21 -4.48
C LEU A 119 7.03 5.40 -5.59
N PHE A 120 8.11 4.62 -5.54
CA PHE A 120 9.21 4.70 -6.49
C PHE A 120 8.75 4.38 -7.93
N THR A 121 8.06 3.25 -8.11
CA THR A 121 7.53 2.86 -9.43
C THR A 121 6.49 3.84 -9.97
N GLY A 122 5.65 4.42 -9.10
CA GLY A 122 4.68 5.45 -9.49
C GLY A 122 5.35 6.77 -9.89
N TRP A 123 6.47 7.11 -9.26
CA TRP A 123 7.25 8.28 -9.62
C TRP A 123 7.99 8.09 -10.95
N MET A 124 8.61 6.92 -11.18
CA MET A 124 9.22 6.57 -12.47
C MET A 124 8.23 6.65 -13.61
N LEU A 125 7.01 6.15 -13.41
CA LEU A 125 5.87 6.31 -14.33
C LEU A 125 5.62 7.76 -14.70
N ARG A 126 5.56 8.63 -13.70
CA ARG A 126 5.32 10.05 -13.93
C ARG A 126 6.42 10.66 -14.79
N LEU A 127 7.68 10.31 -14.54
CA LEU A 127 8.82 10.79 -15.34
C LEU A 127 8.79 10.27 -16.78
N VAL A 128 8.44 9.00 -17.00
CA VAL A 128 8.46 8.42 -18.36
C VAL A 128 7.30 8.92 -19.24
N PHE A 129 6.13 9.16 -18.64
CA PHE A 129 4.90 9.47 -19.40
C PHE A 129 4.56 10.96 -19.48
N PHE A 130 5.09 11.77 -18.56
CA PHE A 130 4.70 13.17 -18.40
C PHE A 130 5.91 14.10 -18.19
N SER A 131 7.11 13.68 -18.65
CA SER A 131 8.25 14.59 -18.84
C SER A 131 8.22 15.26 -20.20
#